data_AF-A0A1Z8W4V7-F1
#
_entry.id   AF-A0A1Z8W4V7-F1
#
_cell.length_a   1.000
_cell.length_b   1.000
_cell.length_c   1.000
_cell.angle_alpha   90.00
_cell.angle_beta   90.00
_cell.angle_gamma   90.00
#
_symmetry.space_group_name_H-M   'P 1'
#
loop_
_entity.id
_entity.type
_entity.pdbx_description
1 polymer ?
#
loop_
_entity_poly.entity_id
_entity_poly.type
_entity_poly.pdbx_seq_one_letter_code
_entity_poly.pdbx_strand_id
1 'polypeptide(L)'
;MFSSKVKNYKLYATIYKLFEFKSLSAEEKTESFFNIVEHITTPEKNIKLSETIGGAPIPDDSDLRILTYRTLLEKFNQKYSKLNKNQKNLLREYINNVSNTNSLKETIQTIVNELKKDLKSHKKNLKDKVVKIKMDEAIKSISEMCGIEDNSSIVKDKYVLQTMRYLELLKELKKSDKQTIQD
;
A
#
# COMPACT_ATOMS: atom_id res chain seq x y z
N MET A 1 26.25 10.88 6.09
CA MET A 1 26.08 11.89 7.16
C MET A 1 24.94 12.83 6.73
N PHE A 2 23.80 12.70 7.41
CA PHE A 2 22.60 13.57 7.44
C PHE A 2 22.17 14.37 6.18
N SER A 3 21.38 13.75 5.30
CA SER A 3 20.44 14.47 4.43
C SER A 3 19.04 14.41 5.06
N SER A 4 18.85 15.15 6.15
CA SER A 4 17.54 15.32 6.77
C SER A 4 16.94 16.60 6.23
N LYS A 5 15.79 16.52 5.53
CA LYS A 5 15.07 17.72 5.09
C LYS A 5 14.67 18.54 6.32
N VAL A 6 15.27 19.71 6.49
CA VAL A 6 14.90 20.65 7.55
C VAL A 6 13.51 21.19 7.24
N LYS A 7 12.53 20.88 8.09
CA LYS A 7 11.18 21.45 7.98
C LYS A 7 11.28 22.97 8.05
N ASN A 8 10.48 23.67 7.26
CA ASN A 8 10.42 25.14 7.24
C ASN A 8 11.77 25.82 6.94
N TYR A 9 12.70 25.14 6.25
CA TYR A 9 14.03 25.69 5.90
C TYR A 9 13.95 27.05 5.23
N LYS A 10 13.03 27.23 4.27
CA LYS A 10 12.84 28.51 3.56
C LYS A 10 12.56 29.64 4.55
N LEU A 11 11.63 29.43 5.50
CA LEU A 11 11.29 30.42 6.52
C LEU A 11 12.48 30.74 7.42
N TYR A 12 13.17 29.73 7.94
CA TYR A 12 14.33 29.94 8.83
C TYR A 12 15.47 30.66 8.12
N ALA A 13 15.76 30.31 6.87
CA ALA A 13 16.76 30.97 6.06
C ALA A 13 16.37 32.44 5.80
N THR A 14 15.10 32.72 5.49
CA THR A 14 14.60 34.08 5.28
C THR A 14 14.70 34.94 6.54
N ILE A 15 14.31 34.41 7.71
CA ILE A 15 14.45 35.10 9.00
C ILE A 15 15.93 35.38 9.28
N TYR A 16 16.79 34.36 9.20
CA TYR A 16 18.22 34.52 9.42
C TYR A 16 18.83 35.59 8.49
N LYS A 17 18.46 35.55 7.20
CA LYS A 17 18.92 36.50 6.20
C LYS A 17 18.50 37.94 6.56
N LEU A 18 17.27 38.15 7.02
CA LEU A 18 16.77 39.47 7.38
C LEU A 18 17.45 40.06 8.65
N PHE A 19 17.75 39.22 9.65
CA PHE A 19 18.26 39.67 10.95
C PHE A 19 19.79 39.70 11.07
N GLU A 20 20.50 38.78 10.42
CA GLU A 20 21.96 38.62 10.61
C GLU A 20 22.78 39.21 9.45
N PHE A 21 22.20 39.35 8.26
CA PHE A 21 22.93 39.86 7.09
C PHE A 21 22.92 41.39 7.06
N LYS A 22 24.10 41.99 7.21
CA LYS A 22 24.28 43.47 7.28
C LYS A 22 24.01 44.19 5.95
N SER A 23 24.07 43.48 4.82
CA SER A 23 23.96 44.03 3.48
C SER A 23 23.02 43.16 2.65
N LEU A 24 21.79 43.60 2.45
CA LEU A 24 20.82 42.99 1.57
C LEU A 24 20.41 43.98 0.49
N SER A 25 20.28 43.49 -0.73
CA SER A 25 19.68 44.26 -1.83
C SER A 25 18.21 44.58 -1.54
N ALA A 26 17.67 45.60 -2.19
CA ALA A 26 16.25 45.96 -2.05
C ALA A 26 15.31 44.83 -2.47
N GLU A 27 15.71 44.06 -3.48
CA GLU A 27 14.99 42.88 -3.96
C GLU A 27 14.93 41.78 -2.89
N GLU A 28 16.09 41.40 -2.32
CA GLU A 28 16.16 40.36 -1.29
C GLU A 28 15.40 40.74 -0.01
N LYS A 29 15.40 42.03 0.37
CA LYS A 29 14.59 42.51 1.49
C LYS A 29 13.11 42.34 1.20
N THR A 30 12.65 42.79 0.03
CA THR A 30 11.24 42.71 -0.35
C THR A 30 10.77 41.26 -0.42
N GLU A 31 11.56 40.39 -1.03
CA GLU A 31 11.30 38.95 -1.10
C GLU A 31 11.24 38.32 0.31
N SER A 32 12.14 38.71 1.20
CA SER A 32 12.17 38.18 2.57
C SER A 32 10.94 38.60 3.38
N PHE A 33 10.54 39.86 3.27
CA PHE A 33 9.30 40.35 3.88
C PHE A 33 8.07 39.64 3.31
N PHE A 34 7.99 39.50 1.98
CA PHE A 34 6.88 38.81 1.33
C PHE A 34 6.78 37.36 1.80
N ASN A 35 7.89 36.62 1.83
CA ASN A 35 7.94 35.22 2.29
C ASN A 35 7.48 35.07 3.76
N ILE A 36 7.83 36.01 4.65
CA ILE A 36 7.39 35.98 6.05
C ILE A 36 5.90 36.32 6.16
N VAL A 37 5.46 37.38 5.49
CA VAL A 37 4.05 37.80 5.49
C VAL A 37 3.18 36.68 4.92
N GLU A 38 3.54 36.13 3.76
CA GLU A 38 2.85 34.99 3.15
C GLU A 38 2.76 33.82 4.13
N HIS A 39 3.83 33.48 4.85
CA HIS A 39 3.82 32.39 5.82
C HIS A 39 2.89 32.65 7.02
N ILE A 40 2.77 33.90 7.48
CA ILE A 40 1.90 34.28 8.61
C ILE A 40 0.43 34.41 8.16
N THR A 41 0.18 34.99 6.99
CA THR A 41 -1.17 35.29 6.52
C THR A 41 -1.81 34.14 5.76
N THR A 42 -1.02 33.20 5.22
CA THR A 42 -1.56 32.01 4.60
C THR A 42 -1.97 31.05 5.71
N PRO A 43 -3.28 30.76 5.89
CA PRO A 43 -3.70 29.78 6.87
C PRO A 43 -3.01 28.46 6.53
N GLU A 44 -2.34 27.87 7.52
CA GLU A 44 -1.71 26.57 7.34
C GLU A 44 -2.77 25.61 6.80
N LYS A 45 -2.63 25.19 5.54
CA LYS A 45 -3.32 24.00 5.03
C LYS A 45 -2.66 22.78 5.66
N ASN A 46 -2.56 22.74 6.99
CA ASN A 46 -2.34 21.53 7.76
C ASN A 46 -3.64 20.74 7.77
N ILE A 47 -4.09 20.39 6.56
CA ILE A 47 -5.02 19.30 6.38
C ILE A 47 -4.21 18.07 6.79
N LYS A 48 -4.32 17.65 8.05
CA LYS A 48 -3.71 16.38 8.43
C LYS A 48 -4.39 15.32 7.57
N LEU A 49 -3.62 14.41 6.98
CA LEU A 49 -4.21 13.27 6.26
C LEU A 49 -5.17 12.46 7.15
N SER A 50 -5.04 12.55 8.47
CA SER A 50 -5.97 11.96 9.45
C SER A 50 -7.33 12.66 9.55
N GLU A 51 -7.46 13.87 9.03
CA GLU A 51 -8.65 14.73 9.12
C GLU A 51 -9.39 14.84 7.77
N THR A 52 -8.95 14.09 6.74
CA THR A 52 -9.61 14.06 5.42
C THR A 52 -9.84 12.65 4.89
N ILE A 53 -10.92 12.49 4.14
CA ILE A 53 -11.29 11.27 3.41
C ILE A 53 -11.43 11.65 1.94
N GLY A 54 -10.54 11.13 1.08
CA GLY A 54 -10.60 11.42 -0.36
C GLY A 54 -10.44 12.91 -0.71
N GLY A 55 -9.80 13.69 0.17
CA GLY A 55 -9.65 15.15 0.03
C GLY A 55 -10.76 15.99 0.67
N ALA A 56 -11.83 15.37 1.19
CA ALA A 56 -12.89 16.09 1.92
C ALA A 56 -12.64 16.03 3.44
N PRO A 57 -12.83 17.14 4.19
CA PRO A 57 -12.67 17.16 5.64
C PRO A 57 -13.71 16.26 6.31
N ILE A 58 -13.27 15.53 7.33
CA ILE A 58 -14.17 14.76 8.19
C ILE A 58 -15.01 15.75 8.99
N PRO A 59 -16.34 15.55 9.10
CA PRO A 59 -17.20 16.45 9.87
C PRO A 59 -16.67 16.68 11.28
N ASP A 60 -16.77 17.92 11.77
CA ASP A 60 -16.31 18.25 13.11
C ASP A 60 -17.24 17.71 14.21
N ASP A 61 -18.53 17.71 13.92
CA ASP A 61 -19.58 17.14 14.77
C ASP A 61 -19.29 15.67 15.12
N SER A 62 -19.38 15.35 16.42
CA SER A 62 -18.99 14.05 16.96
C SER A 62 -19.83 12.91 16.38
N ASP A 63 -21.15 13.11 16.26
CA ASP A 63 -22.06 12.06 15.81
C ASP A 63 -21.90 11.81 14.31
N LEU A 64 -21.78 12.88 13.51
CA LEU A 64 -21.47 12.78 12.09
C LEU A 64 -20.10 12.15 11.84
N ARG A 65 -19.09 12.46 12.67
CA ARG A 65 -17.76 11.85 12.60
C ARG A 65 -17.81 10.35 12.88
N ILE A 66 -18.51 9.94 13.95
CA ILE A 66 -18.68 8.51 14.29
C ILE A 66 -19.42 7.79 13.16
N LEU A 67 -20.51 8.36 12.65
CA LEU A 67 -21.28 7.79 11.54
C LEU A 67 -20.43 7.66 10.27
N THR A 68 -19.61 8.68 9.98
CA THR A 68 -18.69 8.68 8.84
C THR A 68 -17.67 7.55 8.96
N TYR A 69 -17.01 7.39 10.12
CA TYR A 69 -16.06 6.30 10.33
C TYR A 69 -16.71 4.92 10.25
N ARG A 70 -17.91 4.74 10.83
CA ARG A 70 -18.67 3.49 10.71
C ARG A 70 -19.00 3.14 9.27
N THR A 71 -19.54 4.11 8.53
CA THR A 71 -19.86 3.95 7.10
C THR A 71 -18.63 3.58 6.28
N LEU A 72 -17.48 4.17 6.59
CA LEU A 72 -16.22 3.82 5.93
C LEU A 72 -15.78 2.38 6.22
N LEU A 73 -15.82 1.96 7.48
CA LEU A 73 -15.46 0.60 7.87
C LEU A 73 -16.41 -0.41 7.23
N GLU A 74 -17.70 -0.11 7.15
CA GLU A 74 -18.68 -0.95 6.46
C GLU A 74 -18.39 -1.05 4.96
N LYS A 75 -18.16 0.07 4.27
CA LYS A 75 -17.80 0.08 2.84
C LYS A 75 -16.49 -0.65 2.58
N PHE A 76 -15.49 -0.48 3.46
CA PHE A 76 -14.23 -1.20 3.41
C PHE A 76 -14.47 -2.72 3.57
N ASN A 77 -15.19 -3.12 4.61
CA ASN A 77 -15.51 -4.52 4.87
C ASN A 77 -16.33 -5.15 3.74
N GLN A 78 -17.28 -4.43 3.17
CA GLN A 78 -18.05 -4.87 1.99
C GLN A 78 -17.14 -5.10 0.79
N LYS A 79 -16.25 -4.15 0.47
CA LYS A 79 -15.31 -4.25 -0.66
C LYS A 79 -14.39 -5.47 -0.55
N TYR A 80 -13.94 -5.81 0.66
CA TYR A 80 -13.02 -6.92 0.91
C TYR A 80 -13.69 -8.19 1.47
N SER A 81 -15.03 -8.24 1.48
CA SER A 81 -15.81 -9.36 2.02
C SER A 81 -15.51 -10.69 1.31
N LYS A 82 -15.28 -10.63 -0.01
CA LYS A 82 -15.00 -11.78 -0.89
C LYS A 82 -13.57 -12.34 -0.77
N LEU A 83 -12.68 -11.65 -0.05
CA LEU A 83 -11.30 -12.10 0.14
C LEU A 83 -11.23 -13.25 1.16
N ASN A 84 -10.43 -14.26 0.85
CA ASN A 84 -10.11 -15.34 1.77
C ASN A 84 -9.14 -14.87 2.87
N LYS A 85 -8.90 -15.72 3.89
CA LYS A 85 -8.05 -15.38 5.04
C LYS A 85 -6.63 -14.98 4.62
N ASN A 86 -6.04 -15.70 3.67
CA ASN A 86 -4.67 -15.46 3.20
C ASN A 86 -4.57 -14.14 2.42
N GLN A 87 -5.57 -13.83 1.59
CA GLN A 87 -5.67 -12.55 0.88
C GLN A 87 -5.82 -11.37 1.86
N LYS A 88 -6.69 -11.50 2.87
CA LYS A 88 -6.86 -10.48 3.92
C LYS A 88 -5.56 -10.28 4.72
N ASN A 89 -4.84 -11.36 5.03
CA ASN A 89 -3.58 -11.28 5.74
C ASN A 89 -2.49 -10.57 4.91
N LEU A 90 -2.36 -10.95 3.63
CA LEU A 90 -1.42 -10.30 2.71
C LEU A 90 -1.71 -8.80 2.57
N LEU A 91 -2.98 -8.41 2.45
CA LEU A 91 -3.36 -7.00 2.35
C LEU A 91 -3.04 -6.23 3.64
N ARG A 92 -3.26 -6.85 4.81
CA ARG A 92 -2.90 -6.27 6.11
C ARG A 92 -1.40 -6.01 6.19
N GLU A 93 -0.58 -7.02 5.87
CA GLU A 93 0.87 -6.89 5.90
C GLU A 93 1.35 -5.84 4.90
N TYR A 94 0.75 -5.77 3.72
CA TYR A 94 1.07 -4.76 2.72
C TYR A 94 0.76 -3.34 3.18
N ILE A 95 -0.43 -3.11 3.74
CA ILE A 95 -0.82 -1.79 4.29
C ILE A 95 0.10 -1.38 5.45
N ASN A 96 0.47 -2.34 6.30
CA ASN A 96 1.33 -2.10 7.44
C ASN A 96 2.82 -1.97 7.06
N ASN A 97 3.19 -2.22 5.79
CA ASN A 97 4.57 -2.21 5.31
C ASN A 97 5.17 -0.80 5.07
N VAL A 98 4.71 0.22 5.79
CA VAL A 98 5.12 1.62 5.55
C VAL A 98 6.61 1.86 5.83
N SER A 99 7.28 0.99 6.62
CA SER A 99 8.71 1.14 6.94
C SER A 99 9.48 -0.15 7.30
N ASN A 100 8.84 -1.33 7.30
CA ASN A 100 9.48 -2.57 7.78
C ASN A 100 9.39 -3.68 6.72
N THR A 101 10.45 -3.87 5.93
CA THR A 101 10.40 -4.64 4.68
C THR A 101 10.33 -6.17 4.85
N ASN A 102 10.72 -6.71 6.01
CA ASN A 102 10.94 -8.15 6.13
C ASN A 102 9.64 -8.96 6.34
N SER A 103 8.67 -8.44 7.10
CA SER A 103 7.45 -9.22 7.43
C SER A 103 6.58 -9.52 6.20
N LEU A 104 6.46 -8.55 5.29
CA LEU A 104 5.71 -8.73 4.04
C LEU A 104 6.38 -9.76 3.13
N LYS A 105 7.72 -9.72 3.03
CA LYS A 105 8.48 -10.68 2.23
C LYS A 105 8.33 -12.11 2.77
N GLU A 106 8.47 -12.29 4.08
CA GLU A 106 8.25 -13.59 4.75
C GLU A 106 6.82 -14.11 4.57
N THR A 107 5.83 -13.21 4.64
CA THR A 107 4.42 -13.54 4.42
C THR A 107 4.18 -14.02 2.99
N ILE A 108 4.73 -13.31 1.99
CA ILE A 108 4.65 -13.72 0.58
C ILE A 108 5.36 -15.07 0.39
N GLN A 109 6.54 -15.26 0.97
CA GLN A 109 7.28 -16.52 0.89
C GLN A 109 6.45 -17.70 1.40
N THR A 110 5.81 -17.53 2.56
CA THR A 110 4.99 -18.55 3.19
C THR A 110 3.78 -18.87 2.33
N ILE A 111 3.04 -17.85 1.89
CA ILE A 111 1.87 -18.00 1.03
C ILE A 111 2.22 -18.69 -0.29
N VAL A 112 3.30 -18.26 -0.96
CA VAL A 112 3.70 -18.83 -2.26
C VAL A 112 4.13 -20.28 -2.12
N ASN A 113 4.81 -20.65 -1.02
CA ASN A 113 5.19 -22.03 -0.74
C ASN A 113 3.98 -22.93 -0.52
N GLU A 114 2.98 -22.46 0.24
CA GLU A 114 1.70 -23.16 0.39
C GLU A 114 0.97 -23.27 -0.96
N LEU A 115 0.93 -22.19 -1.73
CA LEU A 115 0.23 -22.15 -2.99
C LEU A 115 0.83 -23.11 -4.03
N LYS A 116 2.17 -23.21 -4.08
CA LYS A 116 2.86 -24.22 -4.91
C LYS A 116 2.45 -25.65 -4.54
N LYS A 117 2.33 -25.96 -3.25
CA LYS A 117 1.92 -27.31 -2.79
C LYS A 117 0.48 -27.59 -3.20
N ASP A 118 -0.41 -26.64 -2.98
CA ASP A 118 -1.84 -26.77 -3.30
C ASP A 118 -2.08 -26.91 -4.80
N LEU A 119 -1.45 -26.07 -5.64
CA LEU A 119 -1.58 -26.15 -7.10
C LEU A 119 -1.02 -27.48 -7.64
N LYS A 120 0.12 -27.96 -7.10
CA LYS A 120 0.67 -29.28 -7.48
C LYS A 120 -0.27 -30.42 -7.10
N SER A 121 -0.98 -30.31 -5.99
CA SER A 121 -1.98 -31.30 -5.58
C SER A 121 -3.16 -31.32 -6.56
N HIS A 122 -3.76 -30.16 -6.85
CA HIS A 122 -4.90 -30.05 -7.78
C HIS A 122 -4.55 -30.50 -9.20
N LYS A 123 -3.31 -30.23 -9.64
CA LYS A 123 -2.83 -30.65 -10.96
C LYS A 123 -2.96 -32.16 -11.19
N LYS A 124 -2.77 -32.99 -10.17
CA LYS A 124 -2.84 -34.47 -10.30
C LYS A 124 -4.21 -34.95 -10.74
N ASN A 125 -5.27 -34.22 -10.38
CA ASN A 125 -6.66 -34.57 -10.67
C ASN A 125 -7.13 -34.05 -12.04
N LEU A 126 -6.33 -33.22 -12.72
CA LEU A 126 -6.67 -32.67 -14.04
C LEU A 126 -6.57 -33.75 -15.13
N LYS A 127 -7.67 -33.98 -15.84
CA LYS A 127 -7.75 -34.90 -16.99
C LYS A 127 -7.27 -34.24 -18.29
N ASP A 128 -7.57 -32.95 -18.48
CA ASP A 128 -7.23 -32.22 -19.70
C ASP A 128 -5.71 -31.95 -19.82
N LYS A 129 -5.13 -32.33 -20.96
CA LYS A 129 -3.70 -32.19 -21.24
C LYS A 129 -3.25 -30.73 -21.39
N VAL A 130 -4.05 -29.90 -22.04
CA VAL A 130 -3.72 -28.48 -22.27
C VAL A 130 -3.78 -27.69 -20.97
N VAL A 131 -4.82 -27.92 -20.15
CA VAL A 131 -4.95 -27.29 -18.83
C VAL A 131 -3.82 -27.74 -17.92
N LYS A 132 -3.44 -29.02 -17.95
CA LYS A 132 -2.29 -29.54 -17.18
C LYS A 132 -0.97 -28.87 -17.56
N ILE A 133 -0.72 -28.63 -18.85
CA ILE A 133 0.47 -27.90 -19.33
C ILE A 133 0.46 -26.44 -18.85
N LYS A 134 -0.67 -25.74 -18.99
CA LYS A 134 -0.80 -24.35 -18.52
C LYS A 134 -0.62 -24.23 -17.01
N MET A 135 -1.14 -25.20 -16.26
CA MET A 135 -0.98 -25.26 -14.81
C MET A 135 0.48 -25.51 -14.42
N ASP A 136 1.20 -26.35 -15.15
CA ASP A 136 2.64 -26.55 -14.94
C ASP A 136 3.43 -25.28 -15.14
N GLU A 137 3.13 -24.53 -16.20
CA GLU A 137 3.79 -23.26 -16.47
C GLU A 137 3.50 -22.25 -15.35
N ALA A 138 2.24 -22.13 -14.94
CA ALA A 138 1.85 -21.26 -13.84
C ALA A 138 2.56 -21.62 -12.52
N ILE A 139 2.77 -22.91 -12.22
CA ILE A 139 3.49 -23.38 -11.03
C ILE A 139 4.99 -23.07 -11.12
N LYS A 140 5.59 -23.11 -12.31
CA LYS A 140 7.01 -22.75 -12.50
C LYS A 140 7.23 -21.25 -12.34
N SER A 141 6.39 -20.44 -12.98
CA SER A 141 6.55 -18.98 -13.01
C SER A 141 6.15 -18.26 -11.71
N ILE A 142 5.47 -18.95 -10.77
CA ILE A 142 4.98 -18.30 -9.55
C ILE A 142 6.10 -17.71 -8.67
N SER A 143 7.25 -18.39 -8.58
CA SER A 143 8.39 -17.93 -7.76
C SER A 143 8.88 -16.57 -8.24
N GLU A 144 9.08 -16.45 -9.55
CA GLU A 144 9.54 -15.26 -10.23
C GLU A 144 8.48 -14.16 -10.16
N MET A 145 7.23 -14.48 -10.54
CA MET A 145 6.14 -13.50 -10.59
C MET A 145 5.78 -12.92 -9.23
N CYS A 146 5.96 -13.67 -8.14
CA CYS A 146 5.70 -13.22 -6.78
C CYS A 146 6.95 -12.66 -6.09
N GLY A 147 8.08 -12.49 -6.81
CA GLY A 147 9.28 -11.86 -6.27
C GLY A 147 10.02 -12.67 -5.21
N ILE A 148 9.83 -13.99 -5.17
CA ILE A 148 10.54 -14.89 -4.25
C ILE A 148 12.03 -14.94 -4.55
N GLU A 149 12.37 -14.87 -5.83
CA GLU A 149 13.74 -14.90 -6.33
C GLU A 149 14.38 -13.51 -6.36
N ASP A 150 13.61 -12.45 -6.03
CA ASP A 150 14.13 -11.09 -5.94
C ASP A 150 14.84 -10.89 -4.59
N ASN A 151 16.16 -10.65 -4.65
CA ASN A 151 16.99 -10.40 -3.46
C ASN A 151 16.77 -8.99 -2.87
N SER A 152 15.94 -8.14 -3.50
CA SER A 152 15.53 -6.86 -2.94
C SER A 152 14.92 -7.04 -1.55
N SER A 153 15.33 -6.19 -0.60
CA SER A 153 14.65 -6.08 0.69
C SER A 153 13.23 -5.53 0.50
N ILE A 154 13.04 -4.59 -0.44
CA ILE A 154 11.76 -3.95 -0.71
C ILE A 154 10.91 -4.84 -1.61
N VAL A 155 9.70 -5.13 -1.16
CA VAL A 155 8.67 -5.82 -1.94
C VAL A 155 7.98 -4.82 -2.87
N LYS A 156 7.95 -5.11 -4.17
CA LYS A 156 7.25 -4.30 -5.17
C LYS A 156 5.75 -4.61 -5.16
N ASP A 157 4.92 -3.59 -5.41
CA ASP A 157 3.46 -3.73 -5.52
C ASP A 157 3.03 -4.82 -6.52
N LYS A 158 3.79 -4.95 -7.62
CA LYS A 158 3.58 -6.00 -8.63
C LYS A 158 3.57 -7.39 -8.01
N TYR A 159 4.47 -7.68 -7.06
CA TYR A 159 4.59 -9.00 -6.43
C TYR A 159 3.39 -9.32 -5.53
N VAL A 160 2.90 -8.31 -4.79
CA VAL A 160 1.67 -8.43 -4.00
C VAL A 160 0.47 -8.68 -4.90
N LEU A 161 0.36 -7.96 -6.02
CA LEU A 161 -0.70 -8.16 -7.00
C LEU A 161 -0.68 -9.55 -7.62
N GLN A 162 0.49 -10.07 -8.00
CA GLN A 162 0.58 -11.44 -8.54
C GLN A 162 0.19 -12.48 -7.48
N THR A 163 0.69 -12.33 -6.24
CA THR A 163 0.34 -13.23 -5.14
C THR A 163 -1.19 -13.27 -4.90
N MET A 164 -1.86 -12.11 -4.97
CA MET A 164 -3.32 -12.02 -4.89
C MET A 164 -4.04 -12.76 -6.01
N ARG A 165 -3.56 -12.63 -7.26
CA ARG A 165 -4.14 -13.33 -8.43
C ARG A 165 -4.03 -14.84 -8.30
N TYR A 166 -2.86 -15.31 -7.85
CA TYR A 166 -2.64 -16.73 -7.59
C TYR A 166 -3.54 -17.27 -6.47
N LEU A 167 -3.74 -16.50 -5.40
CA LEU A 167 -4.69 -16.85 -4.34
C LEU A 167 -6.13 -16.93 -4.84
N GLU A 168 -6.53 -16.05 -5.77
CA GLU A 168 -7.87 -16.10 -6.38
C GLU A 168 -8.00 -17.32 -7.31
N LEU A 169 -6.98 -17.61 -8.13
CA LEU A 169 -6.93 -18.81 -8.96
C LEU A 169 -7.13 -20.08 -8.10
N LEU A 170 -6.39 -20.19 -7.00
CA LEU A 170 -6.52 -21.33 -6.09
C LEU A 170 -7.92 -21.42 -5.47
N LYS A 171 -8.52 -20.28 -5.13
CA LYS A 171 -9.89 -20.21 -4.60
C LYS A 171 -10.92 -20.67 -5.63
N GLU A 172 -10.77 -20.30 -6.89
CA GLU A 172 -11.64 -20.75 -7.98
C GLU A 172 -11.49 -22.25 -8.24
N LEU A 173 -10.26 -22.77 -8.25
CA LEU A 173 -10.00 -24.22 -8.41
C LEU A 173 -10.61 -25.05 -7.27
N LYS A 174 -10.48 -24.59 -6.02
CA LYS A 174 -11.11 -25.26 -4.87
C LYS A 174 -12.64 -25.22 -4.94
N LYS A 175 -13.22 -24.22 -5.63
CA LYS A 175 -14.67 -24.13 -5.83
C LYS A 175 -15.13 -25.12 -6.91
N SER A 176 -14.42 -25.22 -8.03
CA SER A 176 -14.75 -26.18 -9.11
C SER A 176 -14.65 -27.63 -8.64
N ASP A 177 -13.67 -27.95 -7.80
CA ASP A 177 -13.50 -29.31 -7.27
C ASP A 177 -14.66 -29.72 -6.35
N LYS A 178 -15.21 -28.79 -5.57
CA LYS A 178 -16.38 -29.04 -4.70
C LYS A 178 -17.66 -29.26 -5.49
N GLN A 179 -17.83 -28.59 -6.61
CA GLN A 179 -19.00 -28.77 -7.49
C GLN A 179 -18.98 -30.12 -8.21
N THR A 180 -17.80 -30.70 -8.46
CA THR A 180 -17.67 -32.00 -9.12
C THR A 180 -17.97 -33.21 -8.20
N ILE A 181 -18.13 -33.00 -6.89
CA ILE A 181 -18.40 -34.07 -5.90
C ILE A 181 -19.91 -34.17 -5.57
N GLN A 182 -20.74 -33.25 -6.08
CA GLN A 182 -22.20 -33.24 -5.86
C GLN A 182 -23.01 -33.72 -7.07
N ASP A 183 -22.35 -34.08 -8.18
CA ASP A 183 -22.93 -34.72 -9.37
C ASP A 183 -22.39 -36.16 -9.50
#